data_AF-A0A162GED1-F1
#
_entry.id   AF-A0A162GED1-F1
#
_cell.length_a   1.000
_cell.length_b   1.000
_cell.length_c   1.000
_cell.angle_alpha   90.00
_cell.angle_beta   90.00
_cell.angle_gamma   90.00
#
_symmetry.space_group_name_H-M   'P 1'
#
loop_
_entity.id
_entity.type
_entity.pdbx_description
1 polymer ?
#
loop_
_entity_poly.entity_id
_entity_poly.type
_entity_poly.pdbx_seq_one_letter_code
_entity_poly.pdbx_strand_id
1 'polypeptide(L)' 'MLRSIRAVVPADFCVVSVGGVETAADVQSRLDAGATLVQGYTAFVYRGPLWAREVTIGLRTR' A
#
# COMPACT_ATOMS: atom_id res chain seq x y z
N MET A 1 8.15 -1.36 -11.17
CA MET A 1 8.03 -2.79 -10.80
C MET A 1 6.57 -3.23 -10.63
N LEU A 2 5.78 -2.64 -9.72
CA LEU A 2 4.36 -3.02 -9.55
C LEU A 2 3.54 -3.01 -10.86
N ARG A 3 3.63 -1.93 -11.63
CA ARG A 3 2.95 -1.83 -12.94
C ARG A 3 3.39 -2.93 -13.93
N SER A 4 4.66 -3.34 -13.87
CA SER A 4 5.21 -4.41 -14.72
C SER A 4 4.63 -5.78 -14.35
N ILE A 5 4.47 -6.04 -13.04
CA ILE A 5 3.79 -7.26 -12.56
C ILE A 5 2.32 -7.24 -12.98
N ARG A 6 1.64 -6.11 -12.76
CA ARG A 6 0.21 -5.95 -13.09
C ARG A 6 -0.09 -6.17 -14.58
N ALA A 7 0.88 -5.86 -15.45
CA ALA A 7 0.76 -6.02 -16.90
C ALA A 7 0.83 -7.48 -17.38
N VAL A 8 1.37 -8.40 -16.58
CA VAL A 8 1.58 -9.81 -16.99
C VAL A 8 0.72 -10.81 -16.22
N VAL A 9 0.14 -10.42 -15.08
CA VAL A 9 -0.72 -11.30 -14.28
C VAL A 9 -2.21 -11.14 -14.64
N PRO A 10 -3.02 -12.22 -14.54
CA PRO A 10 -4.47 -12.17 -14.75
C PRO A 10 -5.16 -11.08 -13.90
N ALA A 11 -6.24 -10.47 -14.41
CA ALA A 11 -6.95 -9.35 -13.78
C ALA A 11 -7.26 -9.59 -12.29
N ASP A 12 -7.71 -10.79 -11.96
CA ASP A 12 -8.13 -11.29 -10.64
C ASP A 12 -6.96 -11.75 -9.74
N PHE A 13 -5.74 -11.79 -10.26
CA PHE A 13 -4.56 -12.14 -9.47
C PHE A 13 -4.33 -11.11 -8.36
N CYS A 14 -4.32 -11.59 -7.11
CA CYS A 14 -4.08 -10.75 -5.94
C CYS A 14 -2.61 -10.30 -5.87
N VAL A 15 -2.37 -9.00 -5.92
CA VAL A 15 -1.02 -8.41 -5.83
C VAL A 15 -0.87 -7.69 -4.51
N VAL A 16 0.08 -8.13 -3.67
CA VAL A 16 0.40 -7.47 -2.40
C VAL A 16 1.66 -6.63 -2.58
N SER A 17 1.55 -5.31 -2.43
CA SER A 17 2.70 -4.41 -2.43
C SER A 17 3.33 -4.34 -1.04
N VAL A 18 4.65 -4.51 -0.97
CA VAL A 18 5.44 -4.42 0.27
C VAL A 18 6.54 -3.36 0.13
N GLY A 19 6.84 -2.69 1.24
CA GLY A 19 8.05 -1.88 1.39
C GLY A 19 7.89 -0.39 1.10
N GLY A 20 8.48 0.45 1.99
CA GLY A 20 8.64 1.88 1.79
C GLY A 20 7.33 2.67 1.69
N VAL A 21 6.36 2.36 2.56
CA VAL A 21 5.12 3.14 2.70
C VAL A 21 5.05 3.71 4.11
N GLU A 22 4.84 5.02 4.22
CA GLU A 22 4.78 5.72 5.50
C GLU A 22 3.51 6.56 5.63
N THR A 23 2.91 6.95 4.51
CA THR A 23 1.75 7.82 4.46
C THR A 23 0.58 7.17 3.71
N ALA A 24 -0.63 7.72 3.89
CA ALA A 24 -1.80 7.35 3.09
C ALA A 24 -1.58 7.59 1.59
N ALA A 25 -0.81 8.62 1.23
CA ALA A 25 -0.47 8.91 -0.17
C ALA A 25 0.40 7.81 -0.79
N ASP A 26 1.37 7.29 -0.03
CA ASP A 26 2.23 6.19 -0.49
C ASP A 26 1.40 4.94 -0.75
N VAL A 27 0.49 4.62 0.18
CA VAL A 27 -0.42 3.47 0.06
C VAL A 27 -1.33 3.63 -1.15
N GLN A 28 -1.95 4.81 -1.34
CA GLN A 28 -2.80 5.09 -2.50
C GLN A 28 -2.02 4.92 -3.81
N SER A 29 -0.79 5.44 -3.89
CA SER A 29 0.07 5.27 -5.06
C SER A 29 0.34 3.80 -5.40
N ARG A 30 0.40 2.91 -4.40
CA ARG A 30 0.54 1.46 -4.64
C ARG A 30 -0.74 0.83 -5.16
N LEU A 31 -1.89 1.23 -4.62
CA LEU A 31 -3.19 0.78 -5.10
C LEU A 31 -3.42 1.23 -6.55
N ASP A 32 -3.15 2.50 -6.87
CA ASP A 32 -3.23 3.07 -8.22
C ASP A 32 -2.27 2.38 -9.20
N ALA A 33 -1.11 1.93 -8.71
CA ALA A 33 -0.15 1.15 -9.50
C ALA A 33 -0.58 -0.31 -9.72
N GLY A 34 -1.72 -0.74 -9.18
CA GLY A 34 -2.32 -2.06 -9.41
C GLY A 34 -2.13 -3.06 -8.27
N ALA A 35 -1.75 -2.62 -7.06
CA ALA A 35 -1.78 -3.49 -5.89
C ALA A 35 -3.22 -3.71 -5.40
N THR A 36 -3.52 -4.93 -4.96
CA THR A 36 -4.77 -5.28 -4.26
C THR A 36 -4.68 -4.95 -2.78
N LEU A 37 -3.51 -5.18 -2.16
CA LEU A 37 -3.24 -4.92 -0.75
C LEU A 37 -1.86 -4.28 -0.59
N VAL A 38 -1.67 -3.57 0.52
CA VAL A 38 -0.37 -2.98 0.89
C VAL A 38 -0.01 -3.41 2.31
N GLN A 39 1.22 -3.88 2.49
CA GLN A 39 1.78 -4.25 3.79
C GLN A 39 2.91 -3.30 4.18
N GLY A 40 2.89 -2.85 5.43
CA GLY A 40 3.93 -2.02 6.03
C GLY A 40 4.51 -2.65 7.27
N TYR A 41 5.84 -2.57 7.41
CA TYR A 41 6.56 -3.07 8.59
C TYR A 41 7.41 -1.95 9.21
N THR A 42 8.32 -1.37 8.44
CA THR A 42 9.22 -0.30 8.88
C THR A 42 8.45 0.87 9.51
N ALA A 43 7.42 1.37 8.84
CA ALA A 43 6.61 2.45 9.38
C ALA A 43 5.89 2.05 10.67
N PHE A 44 5.36 0.83 10.78
CA PHE A 44 4.78 0.35 12.04
C PHE A 44 5.80 0.36 13.20
N VAL A 45 7.02 -0.12 12.95
CA VAL A 45 8.09 -0.15 13.95
C VAL A 45 8.51 1.26 14.38
N TYR A 46 8.67 2.20 13.44
CA TYR A 46 9.22 3.52 13.72
C TYR A 46 8.19 4.63 14.01
N ARG A 47 6.95 4.49 13.53
CA ARG A 47 5.84 5.44 13.74
C ARG A 47 4.88 5.00 14.86
N GLY A 48 5.06 3.78 15.36
CA GLY A 48 4.28 3.21 16.45
C GLY A 48 2.95 2.57 16.00
N PRO A 49 2.23 1.97 16.96
CA PRO A 49 1.11 1.07 16.66
C PRO A 49 -0.11 1.76 16.04
N LEU A 50 -0.25 3.08 16.19
CA LEU A 50 -1.36 3.85 15.63
C LEU A 50 -1.16 4.21 14.15
N TRP A 51 0.03 3.97 13.59
CA TRP A 51 0.35 4.28 12.19
C TRP A 51 -0.65 3.70 11.20
N ALA A 52 -1.05 2.44 11.37
CA ALA A 52 -2.02 1.80 10.47
C ALA A 52 -3.39 2.51 10.51
N ARG A 53 -3.79 3.01 11.69
CA ARG A 53 -5.02 3.80 11.85
C ARG A 53 -4.88 5.18 11.19
N GLU A 54 -3.74 5.85 11.36
CA GLU A 54 -3.45 7.15 10.70
C GLU A 54 -3.56 7.03 9.18
N VAL A 55 -2.91 6.02 8.60
CA VAL A 55 -2.98 5.71 7.17
C VAL A 55 -4.41 5.43 6.72
N THR A 56 -5.14 4.59 7.46
CA THR A 56 -6.52 4.23 7.12
C THR A 56 -7.46 5.45 7.14
N ILE A 57 -7.30 6.33 8.13
CA ILE A 57 -8.06 7.59 8.18
C ILE A 57 -7.70 8.44 6.97
N GLY A 58 -6.41 8.63 6.69
CA GLY A 58 -5.95 9.45 5.57
C GLY A 58 -6.38 8.92 4.18
N LEU A 59 -6.65 7.63 4.04
CA LEU A 59 -7.24 7.04 2.83
C LEU A 59 -8.75 7.30 2.71
N ARG A 60 -9.47 7.46 3.83
CA ARG A 60 -10.92 7.68 3.85
C ARG A 60 -11.33 9.13 3.63
N THR A 61 -10.47 10.08 4.02
CA THR A 61 -10.73 11.53 3.90
C THR A 61 -10.28 12.12 2.56
N ARG A 62 -9.97 11.29 1.57
CA ARG A 62 -9.65 11.70 0.20
C ARG A 62 -10.78 11.39 -0.76
#